data_AF-A0A9E3V1P7-F1
#
_entry.id   AF-A0A9E3V1P7-F1
#
_cell.length_a   1.000
_cell.length_b   1.000
_cell.length_c   1.000
_cell.angle_alpha   90.00
_cell.angle_beta   90.00
_cell.angle_gamma   90.00
#
_symmetry.space_group_name_H-M   'P 1'
#
loop_
_entity.id
_entity.type
_entity.pdbx_description
1 polymer ?
#
loop_
_entity_poly.entity_id
_entity_poly.type
_entity_poly.pdbx_seq_one_letter_code
_entity_poly.pdbx_strand_id
1 'polypeptide(L)'
;MAEMSSGAALRQLQQAQAGMRKARQALRLVRSGEGDPQAILKVGWESLVRAHRLLSEIPLSAATDPVLTKQLSVQRYATALLVRLRRLVRNEPGALEGLEEDFEDEEP
;
A
#
# COMPACT_ATOMS: atom_id res chain seq x y z
N MET A 1 -24.33 11.85 7.02
CA MET A 1 -23.12 11.62 6.19
C MET A 1 -23.59 10.93 4.93
N ALA A 2 -23.21 11.40 3.74
CA ALA A 2 -23.57 10.68 2.51
C ALA A 2 -22.97 9.28 2.60
N GLU A 3 -23.81 8.24 2.58
CA GLU A 3 -23.32 6.86 2.61
C GLU A 3 -22.45 6.62 1.37
N MET A 4 -21.22 6.18 1.58
CA MET A 4 -20.29 5.84 0.52
C MET A 4 -20.92 4.71 -0.32
N SER A 5 -21.02 4.89 -1.64
CA SER A 5 -21.49 3.81 -2.52
C SER A 5 -20.39 2.77 -2.76
N SER A 6 -20.77 1.54 -3.11
CA SER A 6 -19.81 0.47 -3.47
C SER A 6 -18.86 0.88 -4.59
N GLY A 7 -19.36 1.56 -5.63
CA GLY A 7 -18.53 2.09 -6.71
C GLY A 7 -17.54 3.17 -6.25
N ALA A 8 -17.92 4.01 -5.28
CA ALA A 8 -17.00 4.97 -4.68
C ALA A 8 -15.93 4.27 -3.83
N ALA A 9 -16.32 3.28 -3.02
CA ALA A 9 -15.41 2.47 -2.22
C ALA A 9 -14.35 1.78 -3.09
N LEU A 10 -14.74 1.16 -4.21
CA LEU A 10 -13.82 0.53 -5.15
C LEU A 10 -12.77 1.49 -5.69
N ARG A 11 -13.20 2.68 -6.16
CA ARG A 11 -12.27 3.69 -6.68
C ARG A 11 -11.29 4.17 -5.61
N GLN A 12 -11.77 4.41 -4.39
CA GLN A 12 -10.91 4.82 -3.29
C GLN A 12 -9.90 3.73 -2.92
N LEU A 13 -10.32 2.45 -2.89
CA LEU A 13 -9.43 1.32 -2.62
C LEU A 13 -8.36 1.15 -3.70
N GLN A 14 -8.73 1.31 -4.98
CA GLN A 14 -7.78 1.31 -6.10
C GLN A 14 -6.75 2.43 -5.96
N GLN A 15 -7.18 3.64 -5.62
CA GLN A 15 -6.28 4.78 -5.39
C GLN A 15 -5.34 4.55 -4.20
N ALA A 16 -5.86 3.99 -3.09
CA ALA A 16 -5.04 3.63 -1.93
C ALA A 16 -3.96 2.60 -2.28
N GLN A 17 -4.31 1.55 -3.03
CA GLN A 17 -3.34 0.55 -3.51
C GLN A 17 -2.29 1.18 -4.43
N ALA A 18 -2.69 2.04 -5.37
CA ALA A 18 -1.75 2.74 -6.25
C ALA A 18 -0.77 3.63 -5.48
N GLY A 19 -1.25 4.33 -4.44
CA GLY A 19 -0.39 5.09 -3.52
C GLY A 19 0.66 4.23 -2.83
N MET A 20 0.25 3.08 -2.30
CA MET A 20 1.19 2.12 -1.70
C MET A 20 2.17 1.53 -2.72
N ARG A 21 1.74 1.28 -3.97
CA ARG A 21 2.63 0.81 -5.05
C ARG A 21 3.72 1.84 -5.34
N LYS A 22 3.39 3.13 -5.38
CA LYS A 22 4.37 4.23 -5.53
C LYS A 22 5.34 4.29 -4.35
N ALA A 23 4.85 4.17 -3.11
CA ALA A 23 5.72 4.12 -1.94
C ALA A 23 6.72 2.94 -1.99
N ARG A 24 6.27 1.79 -2.50
CA ARG A 24 7.14 0.64 -2.73
C ARG A 24 8.17 0.86 -3.84
N GLN A 25 7.80 1.56 -4.92
CA GLN A 25 8.76 1.93 -5.97
C GLN A 25 9.83 2.88 -5.43
N ALA A 26 9.46 3.84 -4.59
CA ALA A 26 10.42 4.75 -3.97
C ALA A 26 11.47 4.01 -3.12
N LEU A 27 11.11 2.92 -2.44
CA LEU A 27 12.08 2.07 -1.72
C LEU A 27 13.20 1.52 -2.61
N ARG A 28 12.98 1.36 -3.92
CA ARG A 28 14.05 0.95 -4.85
C ARG A 28 15.11 2.03 -5.01
N LEU A 29 14.74 3.31 -4.91
CA LEU A 29 15.68 4.44 -4.98
C LEU A 29 16.61 4.47 -3.76
N VAL A 30 16.11 4.08 -2.57
CA VAL A 30 16.98 3.90 -1.39
C VAL A 30 17.99 2.79 -1.65
N ARG A 31 17.57 1.69 -2.29
CA ARG A 31 18.45 0.58 -2.63
C ARG A 31 19.56 0.98 -3.62
N SER A 32 19.25 1.84 -4.60
CA SER A 32 20.26 2.35 -5.55
C SER A 32 21.16 3.44 -4.95
N GLY A 33 20.92 3.86 -3.71
CA GLY A 33 21.67 4.94 -3.04
C GLY A 33 21.22 6.35 -3.45
N GLU A 34 20.15 6.47 -4.23
CA GLU A 34 19.63 7.73 -4.79
C GLU A 34 18.45 8.31 -3.98
N GLY A 35 17.91 7.54 -3.03
CA GLY A 35 16.74 7.93 -2.24
C GLY A 35 17.06 8.27 -0.79
N ASP A 36 16.35 9.26 -0.22
CA ASP A 36 16.37 9.56 1.21
C ASP A 36 15.52 8.53 2.00
N PRO A 37 16.13 7.68 2.85
CA PRO A 37 15.42 6.70 3.65
C PRO A 37 14.33 7.30 4.55
N GLN A 38 14.55 8.49 5.11
CA GLN A 38 13.62 9.11 6.05
C GLN A 38 12.40 9.68 5.32
N ALA A 39 12.60 10.36 4.18
CA ALA A 39 11.49 10.81 3.34
C ALA A 39 10.63 9.63 2.88
N ILE A 40 11.24 8.51 2.50
CA ILE A 40 10.53 7.33 2.00
C ILE A 40 9.80 6.60 3.13
N LEU A 41 10.39 6.52 4.32
CA LEU A 41 9.70 6.04 5.51
C LEU A 41 8.43 6.84 5.80
N LYS A 42 8.53 8.17 5.75
CA LYS A 42 7.38 9.07 5.95
C LYS A 42 6.27 8.82 4.92
N VAL A 43 6.60 8.82 3.63
CA VAL A 43 5.62 8.60 2.55
C VAL A 43 4.98 7.21 2.65
N GLY A 44 5.77 6.19 2.96
CA GLY A 44 5.27 4.83 3.18
C GLY A 44 4.30 4.76 4.36
N TRP A 45 4.66 5.38 5.48
CA TRP A 45 3.82 5.43 6.67
C TRP A 45 2.49 6.16 6.43
N GLU A 46 2.53 7.33 5.79
CA GLU A 46 1.32 8.08 5.43
C GLU A 46 0.39 7.29 4.50
N SER A 47 0.97 6.53 3.55
CA SER A 47 0.21 5.65 2.65
C SER A 47 -0.49 4.53 3.42
N LEU A 48 0.17 3.92 4.40
CA LEU A 48 -0.42 2.90 5.27
C LEU A 48 -1.57 3.47 6.10
N VAL A 49 -1.37 4.63 6.73
CA VAL A 49 -2.40 5.30 7.54
C VAL A 49 -3.64 5.58 6.69
N ARG A 50 -3.46 6.12 5.48
CA ARG A 50 -4.56 6.41 4.57
C ARG A 50 -5.32 5.15 4.16
N ALA A 51 -4.61 4.07 3.84
CA ALA A 51 -5.23 2.80 3.47
C ALA A 51 -6.05 2.18 4.61
N HIS A 52 -5.50 2.12 5.83
CA HIS A 52 -6.21 1.56 6.99
C HIS A 52 -7.42 2.40 7.39
N ARG A 53 -7.29 3.73 7.34
CA ARG A 53 -8.41 4.63 7.59
C ARG A 53 -9.55 4.40 6.60
N LEU A 54 -9.24 4.35 5.31
CA LEU A 54 -10.22 4.05 4.28
C LEU A 54 -10.92 2.70 4.53
N LEU A 55 -10.16 1.65 4.83
CA LEU A 55 -10.73 0.32 5.13
C LEU A 55 -11.74 0.38 6.29
N SER A 56 -11.47 1.18 7.32
CA SER A 56 -12.37 1.35 8.47
C SER A 56 -13.59 2.24 8.20
N GLU A 57 -13.55 3.09 7.18
CA GLU A 57 -14.61 4.06 6.85
C GLU A 57 -15.64 3.51 5.84
N ILE A 58 -15.38 2.36 5.22
CA ILE A 58 -16.31 1.73 4.26
C ILE A 58 -17.52 1.17 5.03
N PRO A 59 -18.75 1.66 4.76
CA PRO A 59 -19.95 1.20 5.46
C PRO A 59 -20.39 -0.18 4.97
N LEU A 60 -21.16 -0.90 5.80
CA LEU A 60 -21.72 -2.21 5.45
C LEU A 60 -22.56 -2.18 4.16
N SER A 61 -23.28 -1.08 3.90
CA SER A 61 -24.09 -0.90 2.69
C SER A 61 -23.25 -0.88 1.40
N ALA A 62 -21.95 -0.65 1.48
CA ALA A 62 -21.01 -0.68 0.36
C ALA A 62 -20.24 -2.00 0.23
N ALA A 63 -20.35 -2.92 1.19
CA ALA A 63 -19.53 -4.13 1.30
C ALA A 63 -20.00 -5.25 0.35
N THR A 64 -19.93 -5.01 -0.96
CA THR A 64 -20.18 -6.02 -2.00
C THR A 64 -18.96 -6.92 -2.20
N ASP A 65 -19.15 -8.09 -2.82
CA ASP A 65 -18.07 -9.03 -3.10
C ASP A 65 -16.85 -8.41 -3.83
N PRO A 66 -17.02 -7.56 -4.87
CA PRO A 66 -15.89 -6.84 -5.48
C PRO A 66 -15.16 -5.92 -4.51
N VAL A 67 -15.88 -5.25 -3.60
CA VAL A 67 -15.28 -4.37 -2.58
C VAL A 67 -14.47 -5.19 -1.61
N LEU A 68 -15.03 -6.29 -1.08
CA LEU A 68 -14.33 -7.19 -0.15
C LEU A 68 -13.09 -7.80 -0.80
N THR A 69 -13.20 -8.28 -2.04
CA THR A 69 -12.07 -8.79 -2.82
C THR A 69 -10.97 -7.72 -2.95
N LYS A 70 -11.34 -6.48 -3.25
CA LYS A 70 -10.36 -5.39 -3.34
C LYS A 70 -9.76 -5.01 -1.99
N GLN A 71 -10.54 -5.04 -0.91
CA GLN A 71 -10.04 -4.82 0.45
C GLN A 71 -8.96 -5.86 0.82
N LEU A 72 -9.16 -7.14 0.50
CA LEU A 72 -8.15 -8.18 0.73
C LEU A 72 -6.84 -7.89 -0.03
N SER A 73 -6.95 -7.50 -1.30
CA SER A 73 -5.78 -7.08 -2.10
C SER A 73 -5.05 -5.89 -1.46
N VAL A 74 -5.79 -4.85 -1.05
CA VAL A 74 -5.24 -3.67 -0.36
C VAL A 74 -4.53 -4.05 0.95
N GLN A 75 -5.12 -4.94 1.76
CA GLN A 75 -4.53 -5.40 3.02
C GLN A 75 -3.23 -6.19 2.81
N ARG A 76 -3.17 -7.04 1.78
CA ARG A 76 -1.93 -7.74 1.38
C ARG A 76 -0.83 -6.74 1.03
N TYR A 77 -1.15 -5.73 0.22
CA TYR A 77 -0.22 -4.67 -0.15
C TYR A 77 0.24 -3.85 1.07
N ALA A 78 -0.67 -3.48 1.96
CA ALA A 78 -0.35 -2.73 3.18
C ALA A 78 0.59 -3.54 4.09
N THR A 79 0.30 -4.83 4.29
CA THR A 79 1.16 -5.73 5.09
C THR A 79 2.56 -5.82 4.48
N ALA A 80 2.65 -6.05 3.17
CA ALA A 80 3.92 -6.15 2.46
C ALA A 80 4.74 -4.85 2.52
N LEU A 81 4.08 -3.68 2.47
CA LEU A 81 4.73 -2.38 2.63
C LEU A 81 5.22 -2.18 4.07
N LEU A 82 4.40 -2.47 5.09
CA LEU A 82 4.79 -2.33 6.49
C LEU A 82 6.02 -3.18 6.85
N VAL A 83 6.07 -4.42 6.37
CA VAL A 83 7.25 -5.29 6.55
C VAL A 83 8.50 -4.60 6.00
N ARG A 84 8.43 -4.01 4.82
CA ARG A 84 9.58 -3.34 4.18
C ARG A 84 9.99 -2.07 4.91
N LEU A 85 9.04 -1.26 5.35
CA LEU A 85 9.34 -0.09 6.20
C LEU A 85 10.01 -0.51 7.51
N ARG A 86 9.56 -1.62 8.13
CA ARG A 86 10.20 -2.17 9.32
C ARG A 86 11.66 -2.56 9.06
N ARG A 87 11.93 -3.21 7.92
CA ARG A 87 13.30 -3.59 7.52
C ARG A 87 14.18 -2.37 7.24
N LEU A 88 13.62 -1.35 6.58
CA LEU A 88 14.28 -0.06 6.34
C LEU A 88 14.72 0.59 7.67
N VAL A 89 13.82 0.66 8.65
CA VAL A 89 14.12 1.22 9.98
C VAL A 89 15.23 0.44 10.70
N ARG A 90 15.34 -0.88 10.45
CA ARG A 90 16.35 -1.74 11.08
C ARG A 90 17.70 -1.74 10.37
N ASN A 91 17.83 -1.07 9.23
CA ASN A 91 19.02 -1.15 8.37
C ASN A 91 19.45 -2.61 8.07
N GLU A 92 18.49 -3.53 7.92
CA GLU A 92 18.79 -4.95 7.66
C GLU A 92 19.48 -5.09 6.27
N PRO A 93 20.66 -5.74 6.15
CA PRO A 93 21.24 -6.08 4.85
C PRO A 93 20.27 -6.99 4.09
N GLY A 94 19.97 -6.69 2.83
CA GLY A 94 18.94 -7.42 2.06
C GLY A 94 17.50 -7.01 2.40
N ALA A 95 17.28 -5.96 3.22
CA ALA A 95 15.95 -5.43 3.53
C ALA A 95 15.06 -5.17 2.30
N LEU A 96 15.71 -4.87 1.17
CA LEU A 96 15.13 -4.48 -0.10
C LEU A 96 15.32 -5.55 -1.20
N GLU A 97 15.85 -6.73 -0.87
CA GLU A 97 15.86 -7.91 -1.75
C GLU A 97 14.44 -8.48 -1.90
N GLY A 98 14.09 -8.98 -3.10
CA GLY A 98 12.72 -9.42 -3.43
C GLY A 98 11.74 -8.27 -3.70
N LEU A 99 12.22 -7.04 -3.95
CA LEU A 99 11.39 -5.93 -4.44
C LEU A 99 11.04 -6.03 -5.92
N GLU A 100 11.60 -6.99 -6.66
CA GLU A 100 11.39 -7.17 -8.10
C GLU A 100 10.29 -8.19 -8.37
N GLU A 101 10.32 -9.34 -7.69
CA GLU A 101 9.36 -10.45 -7.85
C GLU A 101 7.89 -10.06 -7.57
N ASP A 102 7.63 -9.30 -6.50
CA ASP A 102 6.25 -8.86 -6.15
C ASP A 102 5.57 -7.96 -7.22
N PHE A 103 6.30 -7.51 -8.26
CA PHE A 103 5.78 -6.62 -9.29
C PHE A 103 5.57 -7.31 -10.65
N GLU A 104 6.06 -8.54 -10.83
CA GLU A 104 5.88 -9.33 -12.06
C GLU A 104 4.51 -10.02 -12.11
N ASP A 105 3.84 -10.23 -10.96
CA ASP A 105 2.56 -10.94 -10.86
C ASP A 105 1.30 -10.10 -11.17
N GLU A 106 1.42 -8.84 -11.57
CA GLU A 106 0.27 -7.99 -11.96
C GLU A 106 0.60 -7.17 -13.22
N GLU A 107 0.68 -7.85 -14.38
CA GLU A 107 0.45 -7.26 -15.70
C GLU A 107 -1.06 -6.98 -15.93
N PRO A 108 -1.42 -5.96 -16.75
CA PRO A 108 -2.77 -5.41 -16.87
C PRO A 108 -3.85 -6.36 -17.42
#